data_AF-A0A1H9UTS2-F1
#
_entry.id   AF-A0A1H9UTS2-F1
#
_cell.length_a   1.000
_cell.length_b   1.000
_cell.length_c   1.000
_cell.angle_alpha   90.00
_cell.angle_beta   90.00
_cell.angle_gamma   90.00
#
_symmetry.space_group_name_H-M   'P 1'
#
loop_
_entity.id
_entity.type
_entity.pdbx_description
1 polymer ?
#
loop_
_entity_poly.entity_id
_entity_poly.type
_entity_poly.pdbx_seq_one_letter_code
_entity_poly.pdbx_strand_id
1 'polypeptide(L)'
;MTVLAGDGTARTFDYRAGDVGYVPFANGHYIQNIGDQTFWFLEMFKSDWFVDVSLNQWMALTPRYLVKTNLHVGPELLDALRKVKYPVVKYPGFTYYPK
;
A
#
# COMPACT_ATOMS: atom_id res chain seq x y z
N MET A 1 7.41 1.69 6.82
CA MET A 1 7.08 0.91 5.61
C MET A 1 7.10 -0.57 5.95
N THR A 2 6.08 -1.32 5.54
CA THR A 2 6.10 -2.78 5.62
C THR A 2 6.36 -3.34 4.22
N VAL A 3 7.27 -4.30 4.12
CA VAL A 3 7.56 -5.04 2.88
C VAL A 3 7.08 -6.47 3.06
N LEU A 4 6.23 -6.92 2.14
CA LEU A 4 5.68 -8.27 2.05
C LEU A 4 6.39 -9.00 0.89
N ALA A 5 7.15 -10.03 1.24
CA ALA A 5 7.74 -10.95 0.28
C ALA A 5 6.78 -12.12 -0.03
N GLY A 6 7.23 -13.06 -0.86
CA GLY A 6 6.56 -14.35 -1.02
C GLY A 6 6.49 -15.12 0.30
N ASP A 7 5.87 -16.30 0.30
CA ASP A 7 5.82 -17.26 1.41
C ASP A 7 5.24 -16.79 2.77
N GLY A 8 4.64 -15.60 2.81
CA GLY A 8 4.09 -15.01 4.04
C GLY A 8 5.12 -14.24 4.86
N THR A 9 6.34 -14.06 4.35
CA THR A 9 7.36 -13.25 5.02
C THR A 9 7.05 -11.77 4.91
N ALA A 10 6.98 -11.07 6.05
CA ALA A 10 6.82 -9.63 6.10
C ALA A 10 7.74 -9.01 7.14
N ARG A 11 8.23 -7.79 6.88
CA ARG A 11 8.99 -6.99 7.85
C ARG A 11 8.66 -5.51 7.74
N THR A 12 8.54 -4.86 8.88
CA THR A 12 8.29 -3.42 9.02
C THR A 12 9.57 -2.69 9.42
N PHE A 13 9.76 -1.51 8.86
CA PHE A 13 10.91 -0.63 9.08
C PHE A 13 10.42 0.80 9.24
N ASP A 14 11.05 1.53 10.17
CA ASP A 14 10.87 2.97 10.32
C ASP A 14 11.94 3.71 9.52
N TYR A 15 11.56 4.88 9.00
CA TYR A 15 12.42 5.76 8.21
C TYR A 15 12.28 7.20 8.69
N ARG A 16 13.39 7.92 8.67
CA ARG A 16 13.47 9.37 8.90
C ARG A 16 14.32 10.04 7.82
N ALA A 17 14.42 11.37 7.89
CA ALA A 17 15.28 12.13 7.00
C ALA A 17 16.73 11.61 7.04
N GLY A 18 17.28 11.31 5.86
CA GLY A 18 18.62 10.75 5.69
C GLY A 18 18.68 9.23 5.51
N ASP A 19 17.60 8.50 5.79
CA ASP A 19 17.58 7.04 5.62
C ASP A 19 17.36 6.64 4.15
N VAL A 20 17.87 5.46 3.79
CA VAL A 20 17.63 4.82 2.49
C VAL A 20 16.85 3.52 2.71
N GLY A 21 15.74 3.38 2.00
CA GLY A 21 14.92 2.17 1.99
C GLY A 21 15.08 1.39 0.69
N TYR A 22 14.71 0.11 0.72
CA TYR A 22 14.70 -0.75 -0.46
C TYR A 22 13.52 -1.71 -0.44
N VAL A 23 12.86 -1.87 -1.59
CA VAL A 23 11.83 -2.88 -1.82
C VAL A 23 12.29 -3.76 -2.98
N PRO A 24 12.56 -5.06 -2.76
CA PRO A 24 12.91 -5.98 -3.84
C PRO A 24 11.81 -6.06 -4.91
N PHE A 25 12.21 -6.42 -6.13
CA PHE A 25 11.30 -6.52 -7.28
C PHE A 25 10.04 -7.34 -6.94
N ALA A 26 8.88 -6.77 -7.26
CA ALA A 26 7.54 -7.35 -7.07
C ALA A 26 7.07 -7.58 -5.62
N ASN A 27 7.84 -7.18 -4.59
CA ASN A 27 7.36 -7.26 -3.22
C ASN A 27 6.28 -6.21 -2.92
N GLY A 28 5.20 -6.65 -2.27
CA GLY A 28 4.12 -5.77 -1.83
C GLY A 28 4.63 -4.82 -0.74
N HIS A 29 4.16 -3.58 -0.72
CA HIS A 29 4.55 -2.62 0.30
C HIS A 29 3.53 -1.51 0.48
N TYR A 30 3.59 -0.85 1.64
CA TYR A 30 2.95 0.44 1.88
C TYR A 30 3.88 1.33 2.71
N ILE A 31 3.76 2.64 2.51
CA ILE A 31 4.49 3.65 3.26
C ILE A 31 3.47 4.50 3.99
N GLN A 32 3.63 4.59 5.32
CA GLN A 32 2.73 5.32 6.19
C GLN A 32 3.52 6.41 6.89
N ASN A 33 3.01 7.65 6.83
CA ASN A 33 3.51 8.72 7.66
C ASN A 33 3.07 8.47 9.11
N ILE A 34 4.04 8.38 10.01
CA ILE A 34 3.84 8.16 11.45
C ILE A 34 4.19 9.40 12.29
N GLY A 35 4.59 10.51 11.64
CA GLY A 35 4.89 11.79 12.26
C GLY A 35 3.75 12.80 12.12
N ASP A 36 3.98 13.98 12.69
CA ASP A 36 3.07 15.14 12.67
C ASP A 36 3.36 16.13 11.52
N GLN A 37 4.47 15.94 10.83
CA GLN A 37 4.90 16.76 9.70
C GLN A 37 4.63 16.08 8.35
N THR A 38 4.67 16.88 7.27
CA THR A 38 4.62 16.34 5.91
C THR A 38 5.81 15.43 5.64
N PHE A 39 5.54 14.20 5.21
CA PHE A 39 6.55 13.24 4.79
C PHE A 39 6.87 13.40 3.30
N TRP A 40 8.16 13.56 2.99
CA TRP A 40 8.69 13.64 1.63
C TRP A 40 9.74 12.56 1.43
N PHE A 41 9.69 11.88 0.28
CA PHE A 41 10.67 10.86 -0.10
C PHE A 41 10.73 10.75 -1.63
N LEU A 42 11.74 10.04 -2.14
CA LEU A 42 11.92 9.76 -3.56
C LEU A 42 11.83 8.25 -3.79
N GLU A 43 11.02 7.84 -4.75
CA GLU A 43 11.01 6.47 -5.28
C GLU A 43 11.93 6.43 -6.52
N MET A 44 12.91 5.54 -6.50
CA MET A 44 13.91 5.42 -7.58
C MET A 44 13.95 3.99 -8.10
N PHE A 45 14.00 3.86 -9.42
CA PHE A 45 13.97 2.57 -10.10
C PHE A 45 15.08 2.51 -11.12
N LYS A 46 15.74 1.35 -11.23
CA LYS A 46 16.65 1.05 -12.34
C LYS A 46 15.82 0.60 -13.57
N SER A 47 15.05 1.54 -14.11
CA SER A 47 14.12 1.35 -15.22
C SER A 47 13.99 2.68 -15.98
N ASP A 48 13.69 2.63 -17.27
CA ASP A 48 13.40 3.79 -18.12
C ASP A 48 11.96 4.30 -17.97
N TRP A 49 11.10 3.55 -17.28
CA TRP A 49 9.72 3.95 -16.98
C TRP A 49 9.25 3.44 -15.60
N PHE A 50 8.24 4.11 -15.06
CA PHE A 50 7.61 3.77 -13.79
C PHE A 50 6.31 2.98 -13.99
N VAL A 51 6.12 1.96 -13.15
CA VAL A 51 4.90 1.14 -13.10
C VAL A 51 4.59 0.80 -11.67
N ASP A 52 3.30 0.79 -11.34
CA ASP A 52 2.80 0.19 -10.11
C ASP A 52 1.47 -0.54 -10.35
N VAL A 53 1.18 -1.50 -9.46
CA VAL A 53 -0.13 -2.13 -9.35
C VAL A 53 -0.72 -1.78 -7.98
N SER A 54 -1.84 -1.04 -7.99
CA SER A 54 -2.56 -0.73 -6.76
C SER A 54 -3.46 -1.90 -6.37
N LEU A 55 -3.30 -2.42 -5.14
CA LEU A 55 -4.15 -3.48 -4.60
C LEU A 55 -5.64 -3.09 -4.61
N ASN A 56 -5.97 -1.84 -4.26
CA ASN A 56 -7.34 -1.35 -4.27
C ASN A 56 -7.94 -1.37 -5.68
N GLN A 57 -7.23 -0.80 -6.66
CA GLN A 57 -7.66 -0.79 -8.05
C GLN A 57 -7.78 -2.21 -8.62
N TRP A 58 -6.81 -3.08 -8.32
CA TRP A 58 -6.82 -4.46 -8.78
C TRP A 58 -8.06 -5.20 -8.26
N MET A 59 -8.36 -5.09 -6.96
CA MET A 59 -9.59 -5.66 -6.40
C MET A 59 -10.85 -5.04 -7.02
N ALA A 60 -10.88 -3.72 -7.24
CA ALA A 60 -12.03 -3.02 -7.83
C ALA A 60 -12.33 -3.43 -9.29
N LEU A 61 -11.31 -3.89 -10.01
CA LEU A 61 -11.39 -4.37 -11.40
C LEU A 61 -11.55 -5.89 -11.50
N THR A 62 -11.45 -6.60 -10.39
CA THR A 62 -11.68 -8.05 -10.30
C THR A 62 -13.18 -8.31 -10.09
N PRO A 63 -13.77 -9.37 -10.69
CA PRO A 63 -15.16 -9.74 -10.43
C PRO A 63 -15.47 -9.79 -8.93
N ARG A 64 -16.53 -9.07 -8.50
CA ARG A 64 -16.87 -8.90 -7.08
C ARG A 64 -17.02 -10.21 -6.33
N TYR A 65 -17.55 -11.25 -7.00
CA TYR A 65 -17.72 -12.56 -6.38
C TYR A 65 -16.37 -13.20 -6.01
N LEU A 66 -15.33 -13.06 -6.84
CA LEU A 66 -13.99 -13.59 -6.56
C LEU A 66 -13.36 -12.88 -5.36
N VAL A 67 -13.43 -11.54 -5.34
CA VAL A 67 -12.92 -10.76 -4.19
C VAL A 67 -13.63 -11.16 -2.90
N LYS A 68 -14.96 -11.29 -2.97
CA LYS A 68 -15.80 -11.72 -1.85
C LYS A 68 -15.39 -13.09 -1.32
N THR A 69 -15.23 -14.08 -2.20
CA THR A 69 -14.93 -15.46 -1.80
C THR A 69 -13.50 -15.65 -1.33
N ASN A 70 -12.54 -14.93 -1.92
CA ASN A 70 -11.13 -15.05 -1.54
C ASN A 70 -10.82 -14.34 -0.21
N LEU A 71 -11.50 -13.23 0.10
CA LEU A 71 -11.24 -12.45 1.32
C LEU A 71 -12.27 -12.70 2.44
N HIS A 72 -13.36 -13.42 2.15
CA HIS A 72 -14.47 -13.65 3.07
C HIS A 72 -15.10 -12.36 3.63
N VAL A 73 -15.34 -11.38 2.75
CA VAL A 73 -15.80 -10.02 3.12
C VAL A 73 -17.25 -9.73 2.72
N GLY A 74 -17.85 -8.73 3.35
CA GLY A 74 -19.20 -8.21 3.05
C GLY A 74 -19.24 -7.10 1.99
N PRO A 75 -20.45 -6.61 1.66
CA PRO A 75 -20.63 -5.52 0.69
C PRO A 75 -19.93 -4.23 1.11
N GLU A 76 -19.80 -3.95 2.41
CA GLU A 76 -19.11 -2.76 2.94
C GLU A 76 -17.71 -2.57 2.34
N LEU A 77 -16.88 -3.62 2.36
CA LEU A 77 -15.54 -3.54 1.76
C LEU A 77 -15.62 -3.40 0.23
N LEU A 78 -16.49 -4.17 -0.42
CA LEU A 78 -16.60 -4.20 -1.87
C LEU A 78 -17.08 -2.86 -2.46
N ASP A 79 -17.91 -2.14 -1.71
CA ASP A 79 -18.43 -0.82 -2.09
C ASP A 79 -17.42 0.30 -1.85
N ALA A 80 -16.45 0.09 -0.96
CA ALA A 80 -15.34 1.01 -0.72
C ALA A 80 -14.19 0.91 -1.76
N LEU A 81 -14.21 -0.11 -2.63
CA LEU A 81 -13.19 -0.31 -3.65
C LEU A 81 -13.30 0.75 -4.77
N ARG A 82 -12.15 1.22 -5.26
CA ARG A 82 -12.05 2.30 -6.24
C ARG A 82 -11.34 1.82 -7.50
N LYS A 83 -12.02 1.92 -8.65
CA LYS A 83 -11.46 1.60 -9.97
C LYS A 83 -10.38 2.60 -10.43
N VAL A 84 -10.45 3.83 -9.93
CA VAL A 84 -9.43 4.87 -10.15
C VAL A 84 -8.37 4.76 -9.06
N LYS A 85 -7.10 4.72 -9.46
CA LYS A 85 -5.95 4.63 -8.56
C LYS A 85 -5.76 5.96 -7.80
N TYR A 86 -5.57 5.85 -6.49
CA TYR A 86 -5.13 6.95 -5.61
C TYR A 86 -3.84 6.51 -4.90
N PRO A 87 -2.66 6.96 -5.34
CA PRO A 87 -1.37 6.51 -4.78
C PRO A 87 -1.19 6.91 -3.32
N VAL A 88 -1.67 8.10 -2.94
CA VAL A 88 -1.68 8.61 -1.57
C VAL A 88 -3.12 8.71 -1.10
N VAL A 89 -3.45 8.02 -0.01
CA VAL A 89 -4.80 7.95 0.56
C VAL A 89 -4.85 8.59 1.94
N LYS A 90 -6.00 9.17 2.28
CA LYS A 90 -6.30 9.67 3.62
C LYS A 90 -7.65 9.09 4.05
N TYR A 91 -7.67 8.44 5.21
CA TYR A 91 -8.89 7.91 5.80
C TYR A 91 -9.09 8.53 7.18
N PRO A 92 -10.17 9.30 7.39
CA PRO A 92 -10.52 9.81 8.71
C PRO A 92 -10.63 8.68 9.73
N GLY A 93 -10.06 8.86 10.93
CA GLY A 93 -10.09 7.86 12.00
C GLY A 93 -9.02 6.77 11.95
N PHE A 94 -8.25 6.67 10.86
CA PHE A 94 -7.13 5.72 10.71
C PHE A 94 -5.76 6.42 10.68
N THR A 95 -5.67 7.59 11.32
CA THR A 95 -4.41 8.30 11.52
C THR A 95 -3.54 7.49 12.50
N TYR A 96 -2.25 7.37 12.20
CA TYR A 96 -1.31 6.78 13.16
C TYR A 96 -1.16 7.74 14.35
N TYR A 97 -1.44 7.25 15.55
CA TYR A 97 -1.10 7.92 16.80
C TYR A 97 0.05 7.12 17.41
N PRO A 98 1.25 7.71 17.58
CA PRO A 98 2.31 7.03 18.32
C PRO A 98 1.77 6.73 19.73
N LYS A 99 1.92 5.48 20.17
CA LYS A 99 1.71 5.12 21.58
C LYS A 99 2.87 5.63 22.42
#